data_AF-A0A391NVK9-F1
#
_entry.id   AF-A0A391NVK9-F1
#
_cell.length_a   1.000
_cell.length_b   1.000
_cell.length_c   1.000
_cell.angle_alpha   90.00
_cell.angle_beta   90.00
_cell.angle_gamma   90.00
#
_symmetry.space_group_name_H-M   'P 1'
#
loop_
_entity.id
_entity.type
_entity.pdbx_description
1 polymer ?
#
loop_
_entity_poly.entity_id
_entity_poly.type
_entity_poly.pdbx_seq_one_letter_code
_entity_poly.pdbx_strand_id
1 'polypeptide(L)'
;DSKLTRILQDSLGGNCRTTFMGMVSPALACYSESLSCLKFANRAKHIQNNAVVNEDLDQKALLRKYENQLKRLRAELAGRERNVVDKRRLLELEEERKRAELDKMTAIRALEQRSREFLREKQQKRRLEERIAMMQSQMLYGGDTIIDTSEFKSAVAQEHARIH
;
A
#
# COMPACT_ATOMS: atom_id res chain seq x y z
N ASP A 1 -41.76 -28.80 -1.82
CA ASP A 1 -42.37 -27.50 -1.47
C ASP A 1 -43.66 -27.35 -2.27
N SER A 2 -44.77 -26.93 -1.65
CA SER A 2 -46.09 -26.91 -2.28
C SER A 2 -46.48 -25.51 -2.76
N LYS A 3 -47.40 -25.42 -3.73
CA LYS A 3 -47.93 -24.10 -4.17
C LYS A 3 -48.60 -23.34 -3.02
N LEU A 4 -49.23 -24.06 -2.09
CA LEU A 4 -49.89 -23.48 -0.93
C LEU A 4 -48.89 -22.87 0.06
N THR A 5 -47.78 -23.56 0.34
CA THR A 5 -46.73 -23.05 1.23
C THR A 5 -46.05 -21.80 0.66
N ARG A 6 -45.98 -21.68 -0.67
CA ARG A 6 -45.46 -20.48 -1.34
C ARG A 6 -46.37 -19.26 -1.19
N ILE A 7 -47.69 -19.45 -1.21
CA ILE A 7 -48.65 -18.34 -0.98
C ILE A 7 -48.63 -17.91 0.49
N LEU A 8 -48.43 -18.87 1.42
CA LEU A 8 -48.41 -18.60 2.86
C LEU A 8 -47.05 -18.17 3.40
N GLN A 9 -46.04 -17.97 2.54
CA GLN A 9 -44.68 -17.66 2.95
C GLN A 9 -44.62 -16.42 3.86
N ASP A 10 -45.35 -15.36 3.51
CA ASP A 10 -45.40 -14.14 4.33
C ASP A 10 -46.16 -14.34 5.66
N SER A 11 -47.09 -15.29 5.69
CA SER A 11 -47.87 -15.62 6.90
C SER A 11 -47.10 -16.51 7.89
N LEU A 12 -46.05 -17.20 7.45
CA LEU A 12 -45.30 -18.17 8.25
C LEU A 12 -43.83 -17.73 8.44
N GLY A 13 -43.62 -16.50 8.92
CA GLY A 13 -42.31 -15.92 9.21
C GLY A 13 -42.00 -14.62 8.48
N GLY A 14 -42.96 -14.04 7.75
CA GLY A 14 -42.77 -12.81 6.98
C GLY A 14 -43.50 -11.59 7.55
N ASN A 15 -43.85 -10.66 6.66
CA ASN A 15 -44.54 -9.42 7.00
C ASN A 15 -46.08 -9.62 6.98
N CYS A 16 -46.61 -10.31 7.99
CA CYS A 16 -48.03 -10.53 8.13
C CYS A 16 -48.44 -10.70 9.60
N ARG A 17 -49.62 -10.17 9.97
CA ARG A 17 -50.26 -10.50 11.25
C ARG A 17 -51.12 -11.75 11.06
N THR A 18 -50.61 -12.89 11.51
CA THR A 18 -51.22 -14.19 11.24
C THR A 18 -51.88 -14.75 12.48
N THR A 19 -53.12 -15.23 12.32
CA THR A 19 -53.88 -15.95 13.36
C THR A 19 -54.17 -17.35 12.85
N PHE A 20 -53.81 -18.37 13.64
CA PHE A 20 -54.15 -19.76 13.36
C PHE A 20 -55.43 -20.15 14.13
N MET A 21 -56.43 -20.66 13.43
CA MET A 21 -57.65 -21.22 14.03
C MET A 21 -57.67 -22.73 13.83
N GLY A 22 -57.50 -23.49 14.92
CA GLY A 22 -57.61 -24.94 14.92
C GLY A 22 -59.04 -25.40 15.18
N MET A 23 -59.63 -26.12 14.23
CA MET A 23 -60.95 -26.72 14.39
C MET A 23 -60.79 -28.15 14.90
N VAL A 24 -61.34 -28.44 16.08
CA VAL A 24 -61.26 -29.75 16.73
C VAL A 24 -62.64 -30.30 17.03
N SER A 25 -62.78 -31.63 16.93
CA SER A 25 -64.01 -32.34 17.28
C SER A 25 -63.91 -32.94 18.70
N PRO A 26 -64.98 -32.85 19.52
CA PRO A 26 -65.02 -33.48 20.83
C PRO A 26 -65.30 -34.99 20.77
N ALA A 27 -65.58 -35.55 19.59
CA ALA A 27 -65.89 -36.97 19.45
C ALA A 27 -64.64 -37.85 19.68
N LEU A 28 -64.80 -38.96 20.41
CA LEU A 28 -63.71 -39.90 20.70
C LEU A 28 -63.09 -40.48 19.43
N ALA A 29 -63.90 -40.73 18.39
CA ALA A 29 -63.44 -41.23 17.10
C ALA A 29 -62.44 -40.29 16.40
N CYS A 30 -62.46 -38.99 16.72
CA CYS A 30 -61.58 -37.98 16.14
C CYS A 30 -60.38 -37.64 17.05
N TYR A 31 -60.14 -38.40 18.13
CA TYR A 31 -59.13 -38.07 19.12
C TYR A 31 -57.72 -37.92 18.52
N SER A 32 -57.31 -38.82 17.62
CA SER A 32 -55.99 -38.79 16.98
C SER A 32 -55.78 -37.55 16.11
N GLU A 33 -56.79 -37.16 15.33
CA GLU A 33 -56.75 -35.99 14.46
C GLU A 33 -56.80 -34.69 15.26
N SER A 34 -57.68 -34.62 16.27
CA SER A 34 -57.74 -33.49 17.19
C SER A 34 -56.41 -33.28 17.92
N LEU A 35 -55.75 -34.36 18.37
CA LEU A 35 -54.43 -34.30 18.98
C LEU A 35 -53.36 -33.79 17.99
N SER A 36 -53.41 -34.25 16.74
CA SER A 36 -52.48 -33.80 15.69
C SER A 36 -52.67 -32.32 15.35
N CYS A 37 -53.92 -31.85 15.28
CA CYS A 37 -54.26 -30.45 15.10
C CYS A 37 -53.71 -29.58 16.24
N LEU A 38 -53.93 -29.99 17.50
CA LEU A 38 -53.42 -29.26 18.67
C LEU A 38 -51.88 -29.22 18.70
N LYS A 39 -51.21 -30.32 18.35
CA LYS A 39 -49.74 -30.34 18.23
C LYS A 39 -49.25 -29.37 17.16
N PHE A 40 -49.94 -29.29 16.02
CA PHE A 40 -49.62 -28.31 14.99
C PHE A 40 -49.87 -26.88 15.46
N ALA A 41 -51.01 -26.61 16.10
CA ALA A 41 -51.35 -25.32 16.69
C ALA A 41 -50.27 -24.85 17.68
N ASN A 42 -49.78 -25.77 18.52
CA ASN A 42 -48.71 -25.47 19.48
C ASN A 42 -47.40 -25.06 18.79
N ARG A 43 -47.04 -25.71 17.67
CA ARG A 43 -45.88 -25.27 16.87
C ARG A 43 -46.13 -23.93 16.18
N ALA A 44 -47.32 -23.74 15.61
CA ALA A 44 -47.70 -22.52 14.93
C ALA A 44 -47.69 -21.30 15.86
N LYS A 45 -48.05 -21.47 17.15
CA LYS A 45 -47.97 -20.44 18.19
C LYS A 45 -46.55 -19.86 18.36
N HIS A 46 -45.52 -20.63 18.04
CA HIS A 46 -44.12 -20.21 18.19
C HIS A 46 -43.53 -19.55 16.94
N ILE A 47 -44.31 -19.46 15.84
CA ILE A 47 -43.88 -18.75 14.64
C ILE A 47 -43.89 -17.25 14.94
N GLN A 48 -42.74 -16.60 14.73
CA GLN A 48 -42.59 -15.16 14.90
C GLN A 48 -42.62 -14.47 13.53
N ASN A 49 -43.60 -13.59 13.35
CA ASN A 49 -43.68 -12.73 12.18
C ASN A 49 -43.22 -11.31 12.53
N ASN A 50 -42.55 -10.64 11.59
CA ASN A 50 -42.18 -9.24 11.72
C ASN A 50 -43.14 -8.38 10.88
N ALA A 51 -44.31 -8.10 11.45
CA ALA A 51 -45.34 -7.33 10.76
C ALA A 51 -45.03 -5.83 10.80
N VAL A 52 -44.79 -5.24 9.64
CA VAL A 52 -44.55 -3.81 9.39
C VAL A 52 -45.71 -3.26 8.58
N VAL A 53 -46.12 -2.03 8.87
CA VAL A 53 -47.15 -1.34 8.07
C VAL A 53 -46.60 -1.15 6.65
N ASN A 54 -47.32 -1.70 5.67
CA ASN A 54 -47.02 -1.49 4.27
C ASN A 54 -47.45 -0.06 3.91
N GLU A 55 -46.57 0.90 4.17
CA GLU A 55 -46.72 2.23 3.60
C GLU A 55 -46.48 2.10 2.10
N ASP A 56 -47.55 2.17 1.32
CA ASP A 56 -47.45 2.53 -0.09
C ASP A 56 -46.85 3.92 -0.12
N LEU A 57 -45.54 3.99 -0.31
CA LEU A 57 -44.86 5.24 -0.58
C LEU A 57 -45.45 5.75 -1.89
N ASP A 58 -46.45 6.63 -1.79
CA ASP A 58 -46.90 7.47 -2.89
C ASP A 58 -45.64 7.91 -3.62
N GLN A 59 -45.59 7.79 -4.95
CA GLN A 59 -44.37 8.08 -5.72
C GLN A 59 -43.79 9.44 -5.30
N LYS A 60 -44.66 10.40 -4.94
CA LYS A 60 -44.28 11.69 -4.36
C LYS A 60 -43.54 11.61 -3.02
N ALA A 61 -43.96 10.74 -2.10
CA ALA A 61 -43.28 10.49 -0.83
C ALA A 61 -41.91 9.82 -1.05
N LEU A 62 -41.81 8.89 -1.99
CA LEU A 62 -40.54 8.26 -2.36
C LEU A 62 -39.58 9.27 -3.01
N LEU A 63 -40.07 10.09 -3.95
CA LEU A 63 -39.29 11.18 -4.55
C LEU A 63 -38.81 12.16 -3.48
N ARG A 64 -39.66 12.57 -2.53
CA ARG A 64 -39.26 13.43 -1.41
C ARG A 64 -38.18 12.80 -0.54
N LYS A 65 -38.27 11.49 -0.24
CA LYS A 65 -37.21 10.78 0.50
C LYS A 65 -35.89 10.82 -0.27
N TYR A 66 -35.92 10.56 -1.58
CA TYR A 66 -34.71 10.64 -2.42
C TYR A 66 -34.15 12.06 -2.53
N GLU A 67 -34.98 13.09 -2.73
CA GLU A 67 -34.55 14.48 -2.74
C GLU A 67 -33.88 14.89 -1.42
N ASN A 68 -34.43 14.45 -0.29
CA ASN A 68 -33.85 14.70 1.03
C ASN A 68 -32.49 13.99 1.21
N GLN A 69 -32.37 12.75 0.74
CA GLN A 69 -31.09 12.03 0.76
C GLN A 69 -30.05 12.70 -0.14
N LEU A 70 -30.43 13.13 -1.35
CA LEU A 70 -29.59 13.90 -2.26
C LEU A 70 -29.10 15.20 -1.63
N LYS A 71 -29.99 15.95 -0.97
CA LYS A 71 -29.63 17.18 -0.24
C LYS A 71 -28.64 16.90 0.88
N ARG A 72 -28.87 15.86 1.68
CA ARG A 72 -27.97 15.47 2.79
C ARG A 72 -26.59 15.08 2.27
N LEU A 73 -26.52 14.23 1.26
CA LEU A 73 -25.25 13.79 0.66
C LEU A 73 -24.49 14.96 0.03
N ARG A 74 -25.18 15.86 -0.67
CA ARG A 74 -24.56 17.08 -1.21
C ARG A 74 -24.03 17.99 -0.10
N ALA A 75 -24.74 18.12 1.02
CA ALA A 75 -24.27 18.89 2.16
C ALA A 75 -23.04 18.25 2.83
N GLU A 76 -23.01 16.92 2.93
CA GLU A 76 -21.86 16.18 3.46
C GLU A 76 -20.63 16.32 2.56
N LEU A 77 -20.81 16.21 1.23
CA LEU A 77 -19.75 16.47 0.25
C LEU A 77 -19.25 17.92 0.33
N ALA A 78 -20.15 18.91 0.39
CA ALA A 78 -19.77 20.31 0.53
C ALA A 78 -19.04 20.59 1.86
N GLY A 79 -19.46 19.94 2.95
CA GLY A 79 -18.77 20.00 4.24
C GLY A 79 -17.38 19.35 4.18
N ARG A 80 -17.25 18.25 3.44
CA ARG A 80 -15.98 17.56 3.23
C ARG A 80 -15.04 18.35 2.33
N GLU A 81 -15.53 18.97 1.25
CA GLU A 81 -14.75 19.88 0.40
C GLU A 81 -14.24 21.11 1.17
N ARG A 82 -15.02 21.63 2.13
CA ARG A 82 -14.53 22.68 3.05
C ARG A 82 -13.39 22.18 3.94
N ASN A 83 -13.38 20.91 4.32
CA ASN A 83 -12.27 20.29 5.07
C ASN A 83 -11.07 19.89 4.19
N VAL A 84 -11.18 19.92 2.86
CA VAL A 84 -10.04 19.78 1.93
C VAL A 84 -9.25 21.10 1.83
N VAL A 85 -9.78 22.20 2.39
CA VAL A 85 -9.10 23.48 2.51
C VAL A 85 -8.24 23.52 3.78
N ASP A 86 -7.19 22.70 3.77
CA ASP A 86 -5.91 23.17 4.28
C ASP A 86 -5.09 23.65 3.07
N LYS A 87 -5.67 24.57 2.26
CA LYS A 87 -4.98 25.17 1.10
C LYS A 87 -3.64 25.78 1.49
N ARG A 88 -3.50 26.26 2.73
CA ARG A 88 -2.22 26.69 3.31
C ARG A 88 -1.23 25.54 3.44
N ARG A 89 -1.65 24.41 4.01
CA ARG A 89 -0.80 23.22 4.16
C ARG A 89 -0.41 22.62 2.81
N LEU A 90 -1.30 22.69 1.82
CA LEU A 90 -1.00 22.26 0.46
C LEU A 90 0.10 23.13 -0.18
N LEU A 91 0.00 24.46 -0.02
CA LEU A 91 1.01 25.41 -0.51
C LEU A 91 2.35 25.24 0.21
N GLU A 92 2.34 25.05 1.54
CA GLU A 92 3.55 24.79 2.34
C GLU A 92 4.25 23.50 1.89
N LEU A 93 3.49 22.42 1.66
CA LEU A 93 4.03 21.15 1.15
C LEU A 93 4.60 21.28 -0.27
N GLU A 94 3.97 22.08 -1.13
CA GLU A 94 4.49 22.34 -2.49
C GLU A 94 5.80 23.15 -2.47
N GLU A 95 5.90 24.14 -1.58
CA GLU A 95 7.14 24.91 -1.41
C GLU A 95 8.28 24.07 -0.83
N GLU A 96 8.00 23.26 0.19
CA GLU A 96 8.97 22.31 0.77
C GLU A 96 9.45 21.32 -0.28
N ARG A 97 8.54 20.77 -1.09
CA ARG A 97 8.90 19.84 -2.16
C ARG A 97 9.81 20.48 -3.20
N LYS A 98 9.54 21.73 -3.62
CA LYS A 98 10.39 22.45 -4.58
C LYS A 98 11.79 22.70 -4.04
N ARG A 99 11.91 23.07 -2.75
CA ARG A 99 13.21 23.24 -2.09
C ARG A 99 13.99 21.93 -2.05
N ALA A 100 13.34 20.84 -1.64
CA ALA A 100 13.94 19.52 -1.59
C ALA A 100 14.38 19.01 -2.97
N GLU A 101 13.60 19.27 -4.03
CA GLU A 101 13.99 18.93 -5.41
C GLU A 101 15.24 19.72 -5.85
N LEU A 102 15.33 21.01 -5.49
CA LEU A 102 16.49 21.84 -5.82
C LEU A 102 17.76 21.34 -5.11
N ASP A 103 17.67 21.06 -3.81
CA ASP A 103 18.78 20.56 -3.00
C ASP A 103 19.25 19.17 -3.45
N LYS A 104 18.30 18.32 -3.86
CA LYS A 104 18.63 17.01 -4.44
C LYS A 104 19.37 17.17 -5.77
N MET A 105 18.94 18.11 -6.62
CA MET A 105 19.57 18.35 -7.91
C MET A 105 20.99 18.93 -7.76
N THR A 106 21.21 19.83 -6.82
CA THR A 106 22.55 20.38 -6.52
C THR A 106 23.48 19.29 -5.96
N ALA A 107 22.98 18.44 -5.06
CA ALA A 107 23.73 17.32 -4.50
C ALA A 107 24.15 16.31 -5.58
N ILE A 108 23.22 15.95 -6.49
CA ILE A 108 23.53 15.05 -7.62
C ILE A 108 24.61 15.66 -8.52
N ARG A 109 24.48 16.95 -8.86
CA ARG A 109 25.47 17.63 -9.70
C ARG A 109 26.85 17.68 -9.04
N ALA A 110 26.91 17.94 -7.72
CA ALA A 110 28.16 17.94 -6.97
C ALA A 110 28.81 16.54 -6.94
N LEU A 111 28.02 15.48 -6.75
CA LEU A 111 28.49 14.10 -6.81
C LEU A 111 29.01 13.72 -8.19
N GLU A 112 28.32 14.12 -9.26
CA GLU A 112 28.78 13.87 -10.64
C GLU A 112 30.09 14.59 -10.96
N GLN A 113 30.24 15.85 -10.53
CA GLN A 113 31.50 16.60 -10.70
C GLN A 113 32.64 15.92 -9.97
N ARG A 114 32.44 15.57 -8.68
CA ARG A 114 33.46 14.88 -7.88
C ARG A 114 33.84 13.53 -8.45
N SER A 115 32.88 12.78 -8.98
CA SER A 115 33.13 11.49 -9.67
C SER A 115 33.98 11.68 -10.94
N ARG A 116 33.67 12.71 -11.75
CA ARG A 116 34.45 13.03 -12.96
C ARG A 116 35.87 13.45 -12.64
N GLU A 117 36.07 14.28 -11.61
CA GLU A 117 37.39 14.69 -11.15
C GLU A 117 38.21 13.50 -10.66
N PHE A 118 37.60 12.64 -9.83
CA PHE A 118 38.23 11.42 -9.35
C PHE A 118 38.63 10.47 -10.50
N LEU A 119 37.77 10.30 -11.51
CA LEU A 119 38.07 9.48 -12.70
C LEU A 119 39.26 10.04 -13.49
N ARG A 120 39.35 11.37 -13.65
CA ARG A 120 40.48 12.01 -14.32
C ARG A 120 41.78 11.84 -13.54
N GLU A 121 41.75 12.08 -12.24
CA GLU A 121 42.91 11.90 -11.36
C GLU A 121 43.39 10.44 -11.38
N LYS A 122 42.46 9.47 -11.31
CA LYS A 122 42.77 8.04 -11.40
C LYS A 122 43.41 7.67 -12.74
N GLN A 123 42.93 8.22 -13.85
CA GLN A 123 43.53 8.00 -15.18
C GLN A 123 44.93 8.60 -15.28
N GLN A 124 45.14 9.82 -14.76
CA GLN A 124 46.45 10.46 -14.73
C GLN A 124 47.45 9.67 -13.89
N LYS A 125 47.04 9.23 -12.70
CA LYS A 125 47.86 8.39 -11.83
C LYS A 125 48.26 7.08 -12.51
N ARG A 126 47.31 6.39 -13.14
CA ARG A 126 47.59 5.15 -13.89
C ARG A 126 48.60 5.37 -15.04
N ARG A 127 48.47 6.47 -15.80
CA ARG A 127 49.43 6.83 -16.85
C ARG A 127 50.83 7.09 -16.30
N LEU A 128 50.94 7.77 -15.16
CA LEU A 128 52.22 8.02 -14.49
C LEU A 128 52.84 6.70 -14.00
N GLU A 129 52.04 5.82 -13.39
CA GLU A 129 52.48 4.49 -12.96
C GLU A 129 52.98 3.64 -14.15
N GLU A 130 52.25 3.63 -15.27
CA GLU A 130 52.67 2.96 -16.51
C GLU A 130 53.99 3.55 -17.07
N ARG A 131 54.15 4.88 -17.02
CA ARG A 131 55.38 5.57 -17.45
C ARG A 131 56.57 5.23 -16.55
N ILE A 132 56.34 5.20 -15.23
CA ILE A 132 57.35 4.81 -14.24
C ILE A 132 57.78 3.36 -14.47
N ALA A 133 56.83 2.45 -14.66
CA ALA A 133 57.11 1.04 -14.94
C ALA A 133 57.91 0.87 -16.24
N MET A 134 57.57 1.63 -17.30
CA MET A 134 58.32 1.61 -18.56
C MET A 134 59.74 2.15 -18.40
N MET A 135 59.93 3.25 -17.66
CA MET A 135 61.27 3.79 -17.36
C MET A 135 62.09 2.82 -16.50
N GLN A 136 61.49 2.20 -15.48
CA GLN A 136 62.13 1.18 -14.67
C GLN A 136 62.54 -0.05 -15.51
N SER A 137 61.68 -0.49 -16.43
CA SER A 137 62.01 -1.57 -17.36
C SER A 137 63.14 -1.19 -18.32
N GLN A 138 63.18 0.05 -18.80
CA GLN A 138 64.29 0.55 -19.63
C GLN A 138 65.58 0.69 -18.82
N MET A 139 65.52 1.05 -17.54
CA MET A 139 66.70 1.02 -16.66
C MET A 139 67.17 -0.41 -16.37
N LEU A 140 66.26 -1.40 -16.37
CA LEU A 140 66.63 -2.82 -16.23
C LEU A 140 67.19 -3.46 -17.51
N TYR A 141 66.79 -2.98 -18.70
CA TYR A 141 67.22 -3.53 -20.00
C TYR A 141 68.25 -2.67 -20.75
N GLY A 142 68.39 -1.40 -20.39
CA GLY A 142 69.19 -0.40 -21.09
C GLY A 142 70.15 0.29 -20.13
N GLY A 143 71.17 -0.45 -19.72
CA GLY A 143 72.29 0.06 -18.95
C GLY A 143 72.98 -1.07 -18.22
N ASP A 144 74.18 -1.42 -18.67
CA ASP A 144 75.14 -2.08 -17.80
C ASP A 144 75.07 -1.39 -16.44
N THR A 145 74.82 -2.18 -15.40
CA THR A 145 74.70 -1.72 -14.03
C THR A 145 75.85 -0.77 -13.73
N ILE A 146 75.55 0.52 -13.54
CA ILE A 146 76.52 1.54 -13.10
C ILE A 146 77.18 1.14 -11.76
N ILE A 147 76.58 0.17 -11.06
CA ILE A 147 77.06 -0.49 -9.84
C ILE A 147 78.28 -1.40 -10.11
N ASP A 148 78.53 -1.80 -11.35
CA ASP A 148 79.59 -2.75 -11.73
C ASP A 148 80.73 -2.12 -12.55
N THR A 149 80.83 -0.78 -12.57
CA THR A 149 82.03 -0.11 -13.05
C THR A 149 83.16 -0.23 -12.01
N SER A 150 84.34 -0.66 -12.47
CA SER A 150 85.55 -0.80 -11.65
C SER A 150 85.92 0.49 -10.90
N GLU A 151 85.52 1.65 -11.42
CA GLU A 151 85.77 2.96 -10.83
C GLU A 151 84.93 3.22 -9.57
N PHE A 152 83.68 2.75 -9.53
CA PHE A 152 82.83 2.93 -8.34
C PHE A 152 83.27 2.01 -7.19
N LYS A 153 83.67 0.77 -7.50
CA LYS A 153 84.21 -0.17 -6.50
C LYS A 153 85.53 0.33 -5.89
N SER A 154 86.40 0.98 -6.67
CA SER A 154 87.65 1.54 -6.13
C SER A 154 87.41 2.77 -5.26
N ALA A 155 86.48 3.65 -5.64
CA ALA A 155 86.11 4.83 -4.86
C ALA A 155 85.48 4.45 -3.51
N VAL A 156 84.61 3.44 -3.48
CA VAL A 156 84.01 2.92 -2.24
C VAL A 156 85.07 2.25 -1.35
N ALA A 157 86.01 1.49 -1.93
CA ALA A 157 87.11 0.89 -1.16
C ALA A 157 88.07 1.93 -0.56
N GLN A 158 88.35 3.02 -1.29
CA GLN A 158 89.16 4.14 -0.79
C GLN A 158 88.51 4.86 0.39
N GLU A 159 87.20 5.10 0.33
CA GLU A 159 86.49 5.72 1.46
C GLU A 159 86.38 4.78 2.67
N HIS A 160 86.16 3.48 2.47
CA HIS A 160 86.18 2.51 3.58
C HIS A 160 87.56 2.41 4.28
N ALA A 161 88.66 2.57 3.55
CA ALA A 161 90.01 2.61 4.13
C ALA A 161 90.33 3.94 4.86
N ARG A 162 89.49 4.96 4.68
CA ARG A 162 89.63 6.27 5.33
C ARG A 162 88.90 6.34 6.67
N ILE A 163 87.90 5.48 6.86
CA ILE A 163 86.99 5.46 8.02
C ILE A 163 87.41 4.38 9.05
N HIS A 164 88.35 3.50 8.71
CA HIS A 164 88.98 2.52 9.62
C HIS A 164 90.46 2.80 9.83
#